data_AF-A0A2G5V8H1-F1
#
_entry.id   AF-A0A2G5V8H1-F1
#
_cell.length_a   1.000
_cell.length_b   1.000
_cell.length_c   1.000
_cell.angle_alpha   90.00
_cell.angle_beta   90.00
_cell.angle_gamma   90.00
#
_symmetry.space_group_name_H-M   'P 1'
#
loop_
_entity.id
_entity.type
_entity.pdbx_description
1 polymer ?
#
loop_
_entity_poly.entity_id
_entity_poly.type
_entity_poly.pdbx_seq_one_letter_code
_entity_poly.pdbx_strand_id
1 'polypeptide(L)'
;MENVLPVQEARPESLPVVNNYFPPNDASFNYNEWTKFEIKEFLDQLIHDKMLVHAIMCHGITGSALYSCFLHEEMSENFRRTVGYSPGVAMKLRMALGNIHNEFYGV
;
A
#
# COMPACT_ATOMS: atom_id res chain seq x y z
N MET A 1 -2.32 8.01 54.90
CA MET A 1 -3.18 7.56 53.79
C MET A 1 -2.91 8.50 52.64
N GLU A 2 -1.98 8.13 51.76
CA GLU A 2 -1.70 8.90 50.54
C GLU A 2 -2.53 8.30 49.40
N ASN A 3 -3.43 9.11 48.84
CA ASN A 3 -4.22 8.77 47.67
C ASN A 3 -3.32 8.81 46.44
N VAL A 4 -2.96 7.64 45.91
CA VAL A 4 -2.29 7.52 44.62
C VAL A 4 -3.37 7.57 43.54
N LEU A 5 -3.46 8.69 42.82
CA LEU A 5 -4.32 8.81 41.64
C LEU A 5 -3.80 7.86 40.54
N PRO A 6 -4.69 7.18 39.79
CA PRO A 6 -4.26 6.28 38.73
C PRO A 6 -3.59 7.07 37.62
N VAL A 7 -2.37 6.68 37.28
CA VAL A 7 -1.65 7.17 36.10
C VAL A 7 -2.50 6.79 34.88
N GLN A 8 -3.13 7.77 34.26
CA GLN A 8 -3.75 7.58 32.95
C GLN A 8 -2.62 7.27 31.97
N GLU A 9 -2.48 6.00 31.61
CA GLU A 9 -1.62 5.60 30.50
C GLU A 9 -2.07 6.39 29.27
N ALA A 10 -1.17 7.23 28.75
CA ALA A 10 -1.41 7.98 27.55
C ALA A 10 -1.76 6.99 26.43
N ARG A 11 -3.01 7.05 25.96
CA ARG A 11 -3.46 6.27 24.80
C ARG A 11 -2.50 6.62 23.67
N PRO A 12 -1.81 5.63 23.04
CA PRO A 12 -0.87 5.94 21.98
C PRO A 12 -1.62 6.76 20.92
N GLU A 13 -1.07 7.93 20.62
CA GLU A 13 -1.61 8.79 19.57
C GLU A 13 -1.76 7.94 18.30
N SER A 14 -3.01 7.75 17.87
CA SER A 14 -3.28 7.08 16.62
C SER A 14 -2.83 8.01 15.50
N LEU A 15 -1.57 7.90 15.09
CA LEU A 15 -1.12 8.49 13.85
C LEU A 15 -2.07 7.99 12.75
N PRO A 16 -2.55 8.85 11.84
CA PRO A 16 -3.35 8.38 10.72
C PRO A 16 -2.54 7.30 10.00
N VAL A 17 -3.10 6.09 9.96
CA VAL A 17 -2.46 4.92 9.33
C VAL A 17 -2.21 5.17 7.84
N VAL A 18 -2.91 6.15 7.29
CA VAL A 18 -2.84 6.60 5.91
C VAL A 18 -2.25 8.00 5.94
N ASN A 19 -0.92 8.10 5.79
CA ASN A 19 -0.37 9.32 5.22
C ASN A 19 -0.96 9.47 3.82
N ASN A 20 -1.25 10.69 3.35
CA ASN A 20 -1.64 10.93 1.97
C ASN A 20 -0.59 10.23 1.07
N TYR A 21 -0.97 9.11 0.46
CA TYR A 21 -0.06 8.32 -0.35
C TYR A 21 0.04 8.98 -1.71
N PHE A 22 1.24 9.53 -1.98
CA PHE A 22 1.56 10.15 -3.25
C PHE A 22 2.23 9.14 -4.17
N PRO A 23 2.14 9.33 -5.50
CA PRO A 23 2.98 8.61 -6.46
C PRO A 23 4.47 8.64 -6.07
N PRO A 24 5.26 7.63 -6.43
CA PRO A 24 6.71 7.63 -6.19
C PRO A 24 7.41 8.75 -6.98
N ASN A 25 8.27 9.54 -6.32
CA ASN A 25 9.24 10.48 -6.90
C ASN A 25 8.82 11.16 -8.23
N ASP A 26 7.92 12.14 -8.16
CA ASP A 26 7.44 12.92 -9.32
C ASP A 26 6.68 12.11 -10.40
N ALA A 27 6.39 10.83 -10.17
CA ALA A 27 5.55 10.05 -11.07
C ALA A 27 4.14 10.65 -11.15
N SER A 28 3.53 10.52 -12.32
CA SER A 28 2.15 10.95 -12.51
C SER A 28 1.18 10.06 -11.73
N PHE A 29 -0.01 10.58 -11.44
CA PHE A 29 -1.12 9.77 -10.92
C PHE A 29 -1.60 8.71 -11.93
N ASN A 30 -1.24 8.85 -13.21
CA ASN A 30 -1.51 7.84 -14.23
C ASN A 30 -0.58 6.63 -14.04
N TYR A 31 -0.90 5.79 -13.05
CA TYR A 31 -0.11 4.61 -12.73
C TYR A 31 -0.03 3.59 -13.88
N ASN A 32 -0.85 3.72 -14.93
CA ASN A 32 -0.77 2.87 -16.11
C ASN A 32 0.55 3.04 -16.87
N GLU A 33 1.18 4.21 -16.73
CA GLU A 33 2.44 4.57 -17.40
C GLU A 33 3.67 4.29 -16.53
N TRP A 34 3.47 3.85 -15.27
CA TRP A 34 4.59 3.59 -14.38
C TRP A 34 5.49 2.50 -14.92
N THR A 35 6.77 2.84 -14.94
CA THR A 35 7.89 1.96 -15.22
C THR A 35 8.05 0.92 -14.10
N LYS A 36 8.80 -0.14 -14.39
CA LYS A 36 9.19 -1.12 -13.37
C LYS A 36 9.92 -0.49 -12.18
N PHE A 37 10.62 0.61 -12.41
CA PHE A 37 11.32 1.35 -11.36
C PHE A 37 10.32 2.03 -10.42
N GLU A 38 9.39 2.83 -10.96
CA GLU A 38 8.35 3.52 -10.18
C GLU A 38 7.47 2.52 -9.42
N ILE A 39 7.06 1.41 -10.05
CA ILE A 39 6.30 0.36 -9.37
C ILE A 39 7.08 -0.21 -8.18
N LYS A 40 8.38 -0.49 -8.36
CA LYS A 40 9.22 -0.99 -7.27
C LYS A 40 9.33 0.04 -6.15
N GLU A 41 9.52 1.31 -6.47
CA GLU A 41 9.59 2.39 -5.47
C GLU A 41 8.28 2.52 -4.69
N PHE A 42 7.14 2.48 -5.38
CA PHE A 42 5.82 2.47 -4.75
C PHE A 42 5.68 1.30 -3.75
N LEU A 43 6.07 0.08 -4.15
CA LEU A 43 6.04 -1.08 -3.26
C LEU A 43 7.01 -0.93 -2.08
N ASP A 44 8.21 -0.40 -2.31
CA ASP A 44 9.24 -0.20 -1.29
C ASP A 44 8.82 0.81 -0.20
N GLN A 45 7.94 1.77 -0.53
CA GLN A 45 7.36 2.71 0.42
C GLN A 45 6.32 2.04 1.36
N LEU A 46 5.66 0.98 0.90
CA LEU A 46 4.56 0.34 1.62
C LEU A 46 4.98 -0.94 2.37
N ILE A 47 5.99 -1.63 1.83
CA ILE A 47 6.39 -2.96 2.25
C ILE A 47 7.85 -2.90 2.73
N HIS A 48 8.03 -3.14 4.03
CA HIS A 48 9.36 -3.18 4.65
C HIS A 48 10.14 -4.44 4.24
N ASP A 49 9.44 -5.55 4.02
CA ASP A 49 10.02 -6.82 3.58
C ASP A 49 10.45 -6.74 2.11
N LYS A 50 11.77 -6.61 1.88
CA LYS A 50 12.35 -6.51 0.54
C LYS A 50 12.27 -7.81 -0.26
N MET A 51 12.21 -8.96 0.42
CA MET A 51 12.00 -10.24 -0.27
C MET A 51 10.57 -10.33 -0.80
N LEU A 52 9.60 -9.80 -0.06
CA LEU A 52 8.22 -9.70 -0.53
C LEU A 52 8.09 -8.73 -1.72
N VAL A 53 8.71 -7.56 -1.65
CA VAL A 53 8.75 -6.63 -2.80
C VAL A 53 9.33 -7.33 -4.02
N HIS A 54 10.45 -8.04 -3.86
CA HIS A 54 11.05 -8.82 -4.94
C HIS A 54 10.09 -9.89 -5.50
N ALA A 55 9.42 -10.65 -4.63
CA ALA A 55 8.45 -11.67 -5.05
C ALA A 55 7.31 -11.07 -5.87
N ILE A 56 6.74 -9.92 -5.46
CA ILE A 56 5.73 -9.20 -6.23
C ILE A 56 6.29 -8.79 -7.60
N MET A 57 7.50 -8.22 -7.65
CA MET A 57 8.12 -7.76 -8.89
C MET A 57 8.46 -8.90 -9.87
N CYS A 58 8.73 -10.12 -9.36
CA CYS A 58 8.98 -11.30 -10.19
C CYS A 58 7.78 -11.73 -11.04
N HIS A 59 6.56 -11.29 -10.69
CA HIS A 59 5.37 -11.51 -11.53
C HIS A 59 5.32 -10.59 -12.76
N GLY A 60 6.30 -9.72 -12.96
CA GLY A 60 6.40 -8.89 -14.16
C GLY A 60 5.28 -7.86 -14.27
N ILE A 61 4.76 -7.38 -13.14
CA ILE A 61 3.66 -6.41 -13.10
C ILE A 61 4.01 -5.13 -13.85
N THR A 62 3.08 -4.67 -14.68
CA THR A 62 3.13 -3.39 -15.39
C THR A 62 2.19 -2.40 -14.71
N GLY A 63 2.33 -1.11 -15.02
CA GLY A 63 1.45 -0.07 -14.50
C GLY A 63 -0.03 -0.39 -14.73
N SER A 64 -0.38 -0.78 -15.96
CA SER A 64 -1.75 -1.20 -16.32
C SER A 64 -2.28 -2.41 -15.55
N ALA A 65 -1.40 -3.26 -15.01
CA ALA A 65 -1.79 -4.43 -14.23
C ALA A 65 -2.07 -4.11 -12.75
N LEU A 66 -1.64 -2.94 -12.25
CA LEU A 66 -1.74 -2.57 -10.83
C LEU A 66 -3.19 -2.59 -10.32
N TYR A 67 -4.15 -2.17 -11.14
CA TYR A 67 -5.57 -2.24 -10.79
C TYR A 67 -6.01 -3.69 -10.52
N SER A 68 -5.72 -4.61 -11.44
CA SER A 68 -6.09 -6.02 -11.29
C SER A 68 -5.36 -6.68 -10.12
N CYS A 69 -4.10 -6.31 -9.88
CA CYS A 69 -3.30 -6.86 -8.80
C CYS A 69 -3.75 -6.40 -7.40
N PHE A 70 -4.26 -5.17 -7.25
CA PHE A 70 -4.43 -4.58 -5.91
C PHE A 70 -5.82 -3.98 -5.62
N LEU A 71 -6.59 -3.59 -6.64
CA LEU A 71 -7.90 -2.94 -6.47
C LEU A 71 -9.08 -3.81 -6.87
N HIS A 72 -8.97 -4.56 -7.97
CA HIS A 72 -10.05 -5.42 -8.44
C HIS A 72 -10.38 -6.49 -7.39
N GLU A 73 -11.65 -6.65 -7.03
CA GLU A 73 -12.09 -7.49 -5.91
C GLU A 73 -11.55 -8.92 -5.98
N GLU A 74 -11.87 -9.65 -7.05
CA GLU A 74 -11.48 -11.06 -7.20
C GLU A 74 -10.00 -11.24 -7.60
N MET A 75 -9.54 -10.51 -8.62
CA MET A 75 -8.17 -10.64 -9.12
C MET A 75 -7.12 -10.26 -8.07
N SER A 76 -7.36 -9.25 -7.24
CA SER A 76 -6.40 -8.85 -6.19
C SER A 76 -6.28 -9.89 -5.08
N GLU A 77 -7.36 -10.57 -4.71
CA GLU A 77 -7.32 -11.67 -3.72
C GLU A 77 -6.60 -12.90 -4.29
N ASN A 78 -6.83 -13.23 -5.57
CA ASN A 78 -6.10 -14.30 -6.25
C ASN A 78 -4.60 -13.99 -6.36
N PHE A 79 -4.25 -12.74 -6.69
CA PHE A 79 -2.85 -12.29 -6.74
C PHE A 79 -2.20 -12.36 -5.36
N ARG A 80 -2.90 -11.90 -4.31
CA ARG A 80 -2.43 -11.99 -2.92
C ARG A 80 -2.09 -13.42 -2.51
N ARG A 81 -2.99 -14.38 -2.81
CA ARG A 81 -2.77 -15.80 -2.48
C ARG A 81 -1.61 -16.40 -3.28
N THR A 82 -1.46 -15.99 -4.54
CA THR A 82 -0.38 -16.44 -5.41
C THR A 82 1.00 -15.98 -4.91
N VAL A 83 1.12 -14.71 -4.55
CA VAL A 83 2.39 -14.14 -4.04
C VAL A 83 2.63 -14.55 -2.58
N GLY A 84 1.57 -14.74 -1.80
CA GLY A 84 1.66 -15.18 -0.40
C GLY A 84 1.81 -14.05 0.63
N TYR A 85 1.34 -12.83 0.34
CA TYR A 85 1.36 -11.74 1.34
C TYR A 85 0.12 -11.69 2.23
N SER A 86 0.29 -11.10 3.42
CA SER A 86 -0.75 -11.03 4.43
C SER A 86 -1.91 -10.11 4.03
N PRO A 87 -3.13 -10.33 4.58
CA PRO A 87 -4.25 -9.41 4.39
C PRO A 87 -3.93 -7.96 4.79
N GLY A 88 -3.08 -7.76 5.80
CA GLY A 88 -2.64 -6.42 6.21
C GLY A 88 -1.80 -5.70 5.16
N VAL A 89 -0.92 -6.42 4.46
CA VAL A 89 -0.17 -5.86 3.31
C VAL A 89 -1.12 -5.56 2.15
N ALA A 90 -2.08 -6.45 1.88
CA ALA A 90 -3.08 -6.24 0.85
C ALA A 90 -3.91 -4.98 1.10
N MET A 91 -4.32 -4.74 2.34
CA MET A 91 -5.06 -3.52 2.70
C MET A 91 -4.22 -2.26 2.48
N LYS A 92 -2.94 -2.26 2.88
CA LYS A 92 -2.04 -1.10 2.64
C LYS A 92 -1.90 -0.78 1.15
N LEU A 93 -1.67 -1.80 0.32
CA LEU A 93 -1.57 -1.66 -1.13
C LEU A 93 -2.86 -1.11 -1.74
N ARG A 94 -4.01 -1.65 -1.32
CA ARG A 94 -5.32 -1.21 -1.78
C ARG A 94 -5.62 0.24 -1.39
N MET A 95 -5.31 0.64 -0.16
CA MET A 95 -5.52 2.01 0.30
C MET A 95 -4.62 2.99 -0.44
N ALA A 96 -3.32 2.67 -0.58
CA ALA A 96 -2.36 3.54 -1.24
C ALA A 96 -2.66 3.69 -2.74
N LEU A 97 -2.83 2.59 -3.46
CA LEU A 97 -3.16 2.65 -4.89
C LEU A 97 -4.58 3.18 -5.13
N GLY A 98 -5.52 2.91 -4.22
CA GLY A 98 -6.88 3.42 -4.29
C GLY A 98 -6.94 4.95 -4.24
N ASN A 99 -6.13 5.57 -3.37
CA ASN A 99 -5.99 7.03 -3.34
C ASN A 99 -5.44 7.56 -4.68
N ILE A 100 -4.38 6.95 -5.21
CA ILE A 100 -3.79 7.35 -6.51
C ILE A 100 -4.79 7.17 -7.65
N HIS A 101 -5.56 6.08 -7.63
CA HIS A 101 -6.60 5.79 -8.60
C HIS A 101 -7.72 6.84 -8.58
N ASN A 102 -8.19 7.22 -7.39
CA ASN A 102 -9.22 8.23 -7.23
C ASN A 102 -8.75 9.61 -7.70
N GLU A 103 -7.51 9.99 -7.39
CA GLU A 103 -6.91 11.23 -7.89
C GLU A 103 -6.77 11.23 -9.42
N PHE A 104 -6.41 10.10 -10.03
CA PHE A 104 -6.29 10.00 -11.48
C PHE A 104 -7.64 10.06 -12.21
N TYR A 105 -8.66 9.38 -11.69
CA TYR A 105 -9.98 9.29 -12.33
C TYR A 105 -11.00 10.32 -11.81
N GLY A 106 -10.67 11.11 -10.78
CA GLY A 106 -11.53 12.14 -10.20
C GLY A 106 -12.75 11.59 -9.44
N VAL A 107 -12.57 10.49 -8.69
CA VAL A 107 -13.65 9.75 -8.00
C VAL A 107 -13.66 10.00 -6.50
#